data_AF-A0A7X5ZP89-F1
#
_entry.id   AF-A0A7X5ZP89-F1
#
_cell.length_a   1.000
_cell.length_b   1.000
_cell.length_c   1.000
_cell.angle_alpha   90.00
_cell.angle_beta   90.00
_cell.angle_gamma   90.00
#
_symmetry.space_group_name_H-M   'P 1'
#
loop_
_entity.id
_entity.type
_entity.pdbx_description
1 polymer ?
#
loop_
_entity_poly.entity_id
_entity_poly.type
_entity_poly.pdbx_seq_one_letter_code
_entity_poly.pdbx_strand_id
1 'polypeptide(L)' 'MNNPVFGHQFFGEVTIEAATEVMTVRFRDINGAVPHTTEIPPRD' A
#
# COMPACT_ATOMS: atom_id res chain seq x y z
N MET A 1 -13.84 20.21 -13.57
CA MET A 1 -13.31 18.85 -13.83
C MET A 1 -13.69 17.99 -12.65
N ASN A 2 -14.64 17.07 -12.82
CA ASN A 2 -15.00 16.09 -11.81
C ASN A 2 -14.91 14.73 -12.51
N ASN A 3 -13.69 14.27 -12.76
CA ASN A 3 -13.46 12.98 -13.39
C ASN A 3 -13.41 11.94 -12.25
N PRO A 4 -14.31 10.93 -12.24
CA PRO A 4 -14.42 9.92 -11.17
C PRO A 4 -13.14 9.09 -10.98
N VAL A 5 -12.19 9.20 -11.91
CA VAL A 5 -10.85 8.63 -11.78
C VAL A 5 -10.02 9.33 -10.69
N PHE A 6 -10.22 10.64 -10.45
CA PHE A 6 -9.48 11.37 -9.43
C PHE A 6 -10.06 11.07 -8.04
N GLY A 7 -9.22 10.50 -7.16
CA GLY A 7 -9.55 10.18 -5.76
C GLY A 7 -9.78 8.69 -5.47
N HIS A 8 -9.84 7.84 -6.49
CA HIS A 8 -10.06 6.38 -6.33
C HIS A 8 -8.97 5.52 -6.98
N GLN A 9 -7.93 6.13 -7.55
CA GLN A 9 -6.75 5.41 -8.03
C GLN A 9 -5.73 5.25 -6.91
N PHE A 10 -5.39 3.99 -6.62
CA PHE A 10 -4.34 3.64 -5.68
C PHE A 10 -3.32 2.73 -6.35
N PHE A 11 -2.06 2.91 -6.00
CA PHE A 11 -0.94 2.06 -6.35
C PHE A 11 -0.57 1.23 -5.12
N GLY A 12 -0.50 -0.09 -5.29
CA GLY A 12 -0.05 -1.00 -4.25
C GLY A 12 1.47 -1.08 -4.22
N GLU A 13 2.06 -0.86 -3.05
CA GLU A 13 3.48 -1.09 -2.76
C GLU A 13 3.59 -2.24 -1.77
N VAL A 14 4.46 -3.21 -2.07
CA VAL A 14 4.71 -4.37 -1.21
C VAL A 14 6.20 -4.42 -0.90
N THR A 15 6.53 -4.49 0.38
CA THR A 15 7.90 -4.68 0.87
C THR A 15 7.93 -5.87 1.81
N ILE A 16 8.94 -6.73 1.69
CA ILE A 16 9.17 -7.85 2.61
C ILE A 16 10.51 -7.60 3.30
N GLU A 17 10.51 -7.55 4.63
CA GLU A 17 11.73 -7.46 5.41
C GLU A 17 12.38 -8.85 5.53
N ALA A 18 13.61 -9.01 5.03
CA ALA A 18 14.24 -10.32 4.97
C ALA A 18 14.56 -10.95 6.34
N ALA A 19 14.76 -10.13 7.39
CA ALA A 19 15.13 -10.61 8.71
C ALA A 19 13.92 -11.15 9.50
N THR A 20 12.75 -10.55 9.31
CA THR A 20 11.52 -10.84 10.07
C THR A 20 10.47 -11.54 9.23
N GLU A 21 10.66 -11.56 7.91
CA GLU A 21 9.70 -12.03 6.90
C GLU A 21 8.35 -11.30 6.95
N VAL A 22 8.28 -10.16 7.64
CA VAL A 22 7.08 -9.33 7.69
C VAL A 22 6.87 -8.69 6.33
N MET A 23 5.67 -8.86 5.79
CA MET A 23 5.23 -8.21 4.57
C MET A 23 4.43 -6.96 4.93
N THR A 24 4.88 -5.80 4.46
CA THR A 24 4.11 -4.56 4.54
C THR A 24 3.45 -4.26 3.22
N VAL A 25 2.13 -4.02 3.24
CA VAL A 25 1.35 -3.57 2.09
C VAL A 25 0.92 -2.13 2.32
N ARG A 26 1.21 -1.26 1.34
CA ARG A 26 0.82 0.16 1.37
C ARG A 26 -0.01 0.47 0.13
N PHE A 27 -1.09 1.23 0.32
CA PHE A 27 -1.82 1.84 -0.80
C PHE A 27 -1.48 3.30 -0.87
N ARG A 28 -0.96 3.73 -2.01
CA ARG A 28 -0.55 5.11 -2.29
C ARG A 28 -1.46 5.72 -3.35
N ASP A 29 -1.95 6.94 -3.12
CA ASP A 29 -2.72 7.67 -4.13
C ASP A 29 -1.80 8.34 -5.19
N ILE A 30 -2.42 8.97 -6.19
CA ILE A 30 -1.69 9.68 -7.26
C ILE A 30 -0.87 10.89 -6.76
N ASN A 31 -1.20 11.44 -5.60
CA ASN A 31 -0.47 12.55 -4.98
C ASN A 31 0.66 12.04 -4.07
N GLY A 32 0.80 10.72 -3.93
CA GLY A 32 1.79 10.09 -3.07
C GLY A 32 1.35 9.87 -1.63
N ALA A 33 0.11 10.23 -1.24
CA ALA A 33 -0.39 9.97 0.10
C ALA A 33 -0.61 8.47 0.33
N VAL A 34 -0.35 7.97 1.53
CA VAL A 34 -0.52 6.55 1.89
C VAL A 34 -1.68 6.39 2.87
N PRO A 35 -2.94 6.38 2.39
CA PRO A 35 -4.10 6.28 3.27
C PRO A 35 -4.25 4.92 3.96
N HIS A 36 -3.58 3.87 3.48
CA HIS A 36 -3.64 2.55 4.07
C HIS A 36 -2.25 1.91 4.15
N THR A 37 -1.96 1.33 5.31
CA THR A 37 -0.81 0.47 5.55
C THR A 37 -1.27 -0.70 6.41
N THR A 38 -0.86 -1.90 6.05
CA THR A 38 -1.06 -3.09 6.88
C THR A 38 0.21 -3.94 6.88
N GLU A 39 0.49 -4.54 8.03
CA GLU A 39 1.57 -5.49 8.21
C GLU A 39 0.98 -6.90 8.30
N ILE A 40 1.59 -7.81 7.56
CA ILE A 40 1.20 -9.21 7.51
C ILE A 40 2.40 -10.00 8.05
N PRO A 41 2.28 -10.59 9.25
CA PRO A 41 3.34 -11.43 9.79
C PRO A 41 3.51 -12.70 8.92
N PRO A 42 4.70 -13.33 8.93
CA PRO A 42 4.90 -14.61 8.27
C PRO A 42 3.95 -15.67 8.85
N ARG A 43 3.63 -16.68 8.04
CA ARG A 43 2.83 -17.84 8.50
C ARG A 43 3.79 -18.96 8.88
N ASP A 44 3.49 -19.60 10.00
CA ASP A 44 4.16 -20.83 10.48
C ASP A 44 3.94 -22.03 9.53
#